data_AF-A0A383C1C8-F1
#
_entry.id   AF-A0A383C1C8-F1
#
_cell.length_a   1.000
_cell.length_b   1.000
_cell.length_c   1.000
_cell.angle_alpha   90.00
_cell.angle_beta   90.00
_cell.angle_gamma   90.00
#
_symmetry.space_group_name_H-M   'P 1'
#
loop_
_entity.id
_entity.type
_entity.pdbx_description
1 polymer ?
#
loop_
_entity_poly.entity_id
_entity_poly.type
_entity_poly.pdbx_seq_one_letter_code
_entity_poly.pdbx_strand_id
1 'polypeptide(L)' 'VEFVIGPYERYTGKPGAQATMFVKDPCGNHLEFKAFADDGAIFDEKW' A
#
# COMPACT_ATOMS: atom_id res chain seq x y z
N VAL A 1 -9.17 -14.22 -4.51
CA VAL A 1 -8.04 -13.43 -5.05
C VAL A 1 -6.80 -13.88 -4.31
N GLU A 2 -5.75 -14.28 -5.03
CA GLU A 2 -4.49 -14.69 -4.43
C GLU A 2 -3.56 -13.47 -4.29
N PHE A 3 -2.91 -13.35 -3.14
CA PHE A 3 -1.96 -12.29 -2.90
C PHE A 3 -0.60 -12.67 -3.48
N VAL A 4 0.00 -11.75 -4.25
CA VAL A 4 1.42 -11.84 -4.60
C VAL A 4 2.26 -11.45 -3.38
N ILE A 5 1.79 -10.42 -2.66
CA ILE A 5 2.29 -10.03 -1.34
C ILE A 5 1.06 -9.72 -0.48
N GLY A 6 0.92 -10.43 0.63
CA GLY A 6 -0.18 -10.22 1.58
C GLY A 6 -0.10 -8.86 2.27
N PRO A 7 -1.16 -8.45 2.99
CA PRO A 7 -1.18 -7.16 3.68
C PRO A 7 -0.13 -7.08 4.78
N TYR A 8 0.65 -6.00 4.76
CA TYR A 8 1.60 -5.66 5.81
C TYR A 8 1.81 -4.14 5.89
N GLU A 9 2.29 -3.67 7.04
CA GLU A 9 2.60 -2.26 7.25
C GLU A 9 4.07 -1.98 6.88
N ARG A 10 4.28 -0.92 6.10
CA ARG A 10 5.61 -0.35 5.84
C ARG A 10 5.82 0.88 6.70
N TYR A 11 7.06 1.08 7.14
CA TYR A 11 7.47 2.24 7.92
C TYR A 11 6.68 2.45 9.22
N THR A 12 6.28 1.37 9.89
CA THR A 12 5.52 1.43 11.16
C THR A 12 6.11 2.44 12.14
N GLY A 13 5.25 3.35 12.62
CA GLY A 13 5.61 4.40 13.57
C GLY A 13 6.44 5.56 13.00
N LYS A 14 6.70 5.58 11.69
CA LYS A 14 7.38 6.68 11.00
C LYS A 14 6.41 7.45 10.11
N PRO A 15 6.70 8.71 9.78
CA PRO A 15 5.96 9.42 8.73
C PRO A 15 6.02 8.65 7.40
N GLY A 16 4.90 8.62 6.67
CA GLY A 16 4.73 7.78 5.48
C GLY A 16 4.37 6.30 5.77
N ALA A 17 4.07 5.96 7.04
CA ALA A 17 3.52 4.66 7.42
C ALA A 17 2.28 4.34 6.60
N GLN A 18 2.27 3.14 6.01
CA GLN A 18 1.20 2.71 5.12
C GLN A 18 1.04 1.20 5.16
N ALA A 19 -0.19 0.72 5.14
CA ALA A 19 -0.48 -0.67 4.83
C ALA A 19 -0.41 -0.86 3.31
N THR A 20 0.23 -1.93 2.85
CA THR A 20 0.29 -2.27 1.43
C THR A 20 0.04 -3.76 1.19
N MET A 21 -0.55 -4.08 0.05
CA MET A 21 -0.70 -5.44 -0.46
C MET A 21 -0.67 -5.46 -1.99
N PHE A 22 -0.38 -6.62 -2.55
CA PHE A 22 -0.31 -6.82 -4.00
C PHE A 22 -1.15 -8.03 -4.43
N VAL A 23 -1.91 -7.83 -5.51
CA VAL A 23 -2.64 -8.91 -6.20
C VAL A 23 -2.28 -8.90 -7.68
N LYS A 24 -2.38 -10.06 -8.32
CA LYS A 24 -2.25 -10.17 -9.77
C LYS A 24 -3.64 -10.26 -10.40
N ASP A 25 -3.94 -9.37 -11.33
CA ASP A 25 -5.22 -9.41 -12.05
C ASP A 25 -5.21 -10.52 -13.14
N PRO A 26 -6.36 -10.84 -13.75
CA PRO A 26 -6.43 -11.86 -14.81
C PRO A 26 -5.63 -11.53 -16.07
N CYS A 27 -5.29 -10.25 -16.31
CA CYS A 27 -4.46 -9.81 -17.42
C CYS A 27 -2.96 -9.91 -17.11
N GLY A 28 -2.60 -10.23 -15.87
CA GLY A 28 -1.24 -10.39 -15.40
C GLY A 28 -0.61 -9.12 -14.81
N ASN A 29 -1.37 -8.04 -14.62
CA ASN A 29 -0.89 -6.82 -13.99
C ASN A 29 -0.78 -6.99 -12.47
N HIS A 30 0.26 -6.40 -11.88
CA HIS A 30 0.41 -6.33 -10.44
C HIS A 30 -0.25 -5.05 -9.95
N LEU A 31 -1.31 -5.19 -9.16
CA LEU A 31 -2.03 -4.08 -8.57
C LEU A 31 -1.59 -3.94 -7.12
N GLU A 32 -1.06 -2.76 -6.76
CA GLU A 32 -0.78 -2.40 -5.38
C GLU A 32 -1.99 -1.67 -4.78
N PHE A 33 -2.41 -2.11 -3.60
CA PHE A 33 -3.37 -1.39 -2.77
C PHE A 33 -2.63 -0.81 -1.58
N LYS A 34 -2.83 0.49 -1.32
CA LYS A 34 -2.23 1.21 -0.21
C LYS A 34 -3.32 1.80 0.67
N ALA A 35 -3.07 1.83 1.97
CA ALA A 35 -3.87 2.58 2.92
C ALA A 35 -2.96 3.35 3.86
N PHE A 36 -3.37 4.57 4.20
CA PHE A 36 -2.68 5.47 5.11
C PHE A 36 -3.58 5.71 6.32
N ALA A 37 -3.00 6.01 7.47
CA ALA A 37 -3.76 6.34 8.67
C ALA A 37 -4.41 7.74 8.61
N ASP A 38 -3.89 8.60 7.73
CA ASP A 38 -4.36 9.96 7.47
C ASP A 38 -4.51 10.16 5.95
N ASP A 39 -5.67 10.63 5.50
CA ASP A 39 -5.97 10.92 4.10
C ASP A 39 -5.07 12.04 3.55
N GLY A 40 -4.64 12.97 4.40
CA GLY A 40 -3.69 14.00 4.03
C GLY A 40 -2.34 13.43 3.55
N ALA A 41 -1.97 12.24 4.01
CA ALA A 41 -0.73 11.57 3.64
C ALA A 41 -0.75 10.95 2.23
N ILE A 42 -1.92 10.85 1.58
CA ILE A 42 -2.03 10.24 0.24
C ILE A 42 -1.27 11.06 -0.81
N PHE A 43 -1.25 12.39 -0.66
CA PHE A 43 -0.63 13.32 -1.60
C PHE A 43 0.33 14.30 -0.91
N ASP A 44 0.83 13.96 0.28
CA ASP A 44 1.81 14.78 0.98
C ASP A 44 3.14 14.77 0.21
N GLU A 45 3.53 15.93 -0.31
CA GLU A 45 4.75 16.12 -1.09
C GLU A 45 6.03 16.16 -0.24
N LYS A 46 5.90 16.21 1.08
CA LYS A 46 7.03 16.34 2.01
C LYS A 46 7.59 14.99 2.48
N TRP A 47 6.98 13.88 2.09
CA TRP A 47 7.37 12.52 2.48
C TRP A 47 7.62 11.62 1.27
#